data_AF-A0A954EBI3-F1
#
_entry.id   AF-A0A954EBI3-F1
#
_cell.length_a   1.000
_cell.length_b   1.000
_cell.length_c   1.000
_cell.angle_alpha   90.00
_cell.angle_beta   90.00
_cell.angle_gamma   90.00
#
_symmetry.space_group_name_H-M   'P 1'
#
loop_
_entity.id
_entity.type
_entity.pdbx_description
1 polymer ?
#
loop_
_entity_poly.entity_id
_entity_poly.type
_entity_poly.pdbx_seq_one_letter_code
_entity_poly.pdbx_strand_id
1 'polypeptide(L)'
;MTLQLILQQTPGMERTVTYEQLRELPHELQIDDISSLFPGRSGMGIRFGPFVRQILEYQGPLGNVELHASADQFCKVIAWDQIESQAILVYEQQGQPLPQSAGGPFRLLVPGTVLCGTGTLDNCVNVKHLDRVVLDSSPETPV
;
A
#
# COMPACT_ATOMS: atom_id res chain seq x y z
N MET A 1 11.66 0.55 -18.77
CA MET A 1 11.61 1.22 -17.46
C MET A 1 11.18 0.19 -16.45
N THR A 2 11.92 0.05 -15.36
CA THR A 2 11.58 -0.89 -14.27
C THR A 2 10.52 -0.25 -13.38
N LEU A 3 9.43 -0.96 -13.09
CA LEU A 3 8.38 -0.49 -12.18
C LEU A 3 8.81 -0.80 -10.75
N GLN A 4 8.84 0.23 -9.90
CA GLN A 4 9.36 0.10 -8.54
C GLN A 4 8.54 0.90 -7.52
N LEU A 5 8.40 0.35 -6.33
CA LEU A 5 7.82 0.98 -5.16
C LEU A 5 8.94 1.24 -4.14
N ILE A 6 8.95 2.45 -3.58
CA ILE A 6 9.92 2.83 -2.56
C ILE A 6 9.28 2.74 -1.18
N LEU A 7 9.89 1.99 -0.27
CA LEU A 7 9.55 1.98 1.15
C LEU A 7 10.66 2.67 1.93
N GLN A 8 10.31 3.63 2.76
CA GLN A 8 11.24 4.40 3.58
C GLN A 8 10.73 4.43 5.02
N GLN A 9 11.61 4.21 5.99
CA GLN A 9 11.27 4.42 7.40
C GLN A 9 11.92 5.71 7.91
N THR A 10 13.21 5.66 8.22
CA THR A 10 14.01 6.83 8.58
C THR A 10 14.86 7.31 7.41
N PRO A 11 15.35 8.56 7.42
CA PRO A 11 16.35 9.01 6.46
C PRO A 11 17.54 8.03 6.38
N GLY A 12 17.85 7.57 5.17
CA GLY A 12 18.92 6.57 4.93
C GLY A 12 18.49 5.10 5.03
N MET A 13 17.26 4.81 5.45
CA MET A 13 16.69 3.46 5.45
C MET A 13 15.56 3.37 4.42
N GLU A 14 15.99 3.28 3.14
CA GLU A 14 15.13 3.09 1.98
C GLU A 14 15.30 1.66 1.43
N ARG A 15 14.21 1.09 0.95
CA ARG A 15 14.16 -0.16 0.20
C ARG A 15 13.33 0.07 -1.06
N THR A 16 13.87 -0.37 -2.18
CA THR A 16 13.16 -0.35 -3.47
C THR A 16 12.75 -1.76 -3.80
N VAL A 17 11.47 -1.94 -4.12
CA VAL A 17 10.90 -3.24 -4.52
C VAL A 17 10.36 -3.13 -5.93
N THR A 18 10.82 -3.99 -6.83
CA THR A 18 10.33 -4.01 -8.22
C THR A 18 9.06 -4.85 -8.36
N TYR A 19 8.34 -4.66 -9.46
CA TYR A 19 7.21 -5.52 -9.85
C TYR A 19 7.58 -7.02 -9.84
N GLU A 20 8.74 -7.37 -10.36
CA GLU A 20 9.23 -8.75 -10.41
C GLU A 20 9.48 -9.30 -9.01
N GLN A 21 10.11 -8.50 -8.12
CA GLN A 21 10.32 -8.89 -6.73
C GLN A 21 9.01 -9.08 -5.97
N LEU A 22 7.97 -8.28 -6.25
CA LEU A 22 6.64 -8.48 -5.67
C LEU A 22 6.03 -9.82 -6.06
N ARG A 23 6.23 -10.29 -7.30
CA ARG A 23 5.74 -11.60 -7.77
C ARG A 23 6.46 -12.78 -7.11
N GLU A 24 7.68 -12.56 -6.66
CA GLU A 24 8.51 -13.58 -5.99
C GLU A 24 8.29 -13.63 -4.47
N LEU A 25 7.48 -12.72 -3.91
CA LEU A 25 7.15 -12.75 -2.49
C LEU A 25 6.40 -14.04 -2.10
N PRO A 26 6.57 -14.53 -0.85
CA PRO A 26 5.89 -15.71 -0.35
C PRO A 26 4.37 -15.66 -0.56
N HIS A 27 3.76 -16.82 -0.84
CA HIS A 27 2.32 -16.93 -1.07
C HIS A 27 1.46 -16.42 0.10
N GLU A 28 1.99 -16.48 1.32
CA GLU A 28 1.36 -15.93 2.53
C GLU A 28 1.09 -14.42 2.47
N LEU A 29 1.92 -13.69 1.71
CA LEU A 29 1.75 -12.26 1.44
C LEU A 29 0.83 -12.01 0.25
N GLN A 30 0.68 -12.97 -0.65
CA GLN A 30 -0.06 -12.84 -1.90
C GLN A 30 -1.57 -12.95 -1.69
N ILE A 31 -2.29 -12.25 -2.55
CA ILE A 31 -3.73 -12.37 -2.75
C ILE A 31 -3.93 -12.58 -4.25
N ASP A 32 -4.23 -13.83 -4.63
CA ASP A 32 -4.33 -14.25 -6.03
C ASP A 32 -5.50 -13.57 -6.77
N ASP A 33 -6.60 -13.27 -6.06
CA ASP A 33 -7.72 -12.51 -6.60
C ASP A 33 -8.35 -11.59 -5.55
N ILE A 34 -8.23 -10.29 -5.78
CA ILE A 34 -8.78 -9.25 -4.91
C ILE A 34 -10.30 -9.09 -5.02
N SER A 35 -10.96 -9.73 -6.01
CA SER A 35 -12.39 -9.56 -6.29
C SER A 35 -13.30 -9.93 -5.11
N SER A 36 -12.85 -10.89 -4.29
CA SER A 36 -13.51 -11.32 -3.06
C SER A 36 -13.54 -10.23 -1.97
N LEU A 37 -12.58 -9.31 -2.00
CA LEU A 37 -12.41 -8.24 -1.02
C LEU A 37 -12.92 -6.89 -1.57
N PHE A 38 -12.89 -6.72 -2.89
CA PHE A 38 -13.34 -5.50 -3.57
C PHE A 38 -14.23 -5.85 -4.77
N PRO A 39 -15.56 -5.95 -4.56
CA PRO A 39 -16.50 -6.22 -5.65
C PRO A 39 -16.31 -5.26 -6.83
N GLY A 40 -16.28 -5.79 -8.04
CA GLY A 40 -16.04 -5.02 -9.27
C GLY A 40 -14.58 -4.68 -9.54
N ARG A 41 -13.63 -5.16 -8.72
CA ARG A 41 -12.19 -5.10 -8.99
C ARG A 41 -11.64 -6.51 -9.23
N SER A 42 -10.51 -6.58 -9.92
CA SER A 42 -9.79 -7.81 -10.22
C SER A 42 -8.29 -7.52 -10.23
N GLY A 43 -7.50 -8.58 -10.07
CA GLY A 43 -6.04 -8.50 -10.04
C GLY A 43 -5.44 -9.18 -8.81
N MET A 44 -4.12 -9.22 -8.77
CA MET A 44 -3.37 -9.73 -7.64
C MET A 44 -2.92 -8.57 -6.75
N GLY A 45 -2.82 -8.85 -5.46
CA GLY A 45 -2.31 -7.90 -4.50
C GLY A 45 -1.47 -8.53 -3.41
N ILE A 46 -0.88 -7.67 -2.59
CA ILE A 46 -0.05 -8.04 -1.45
C ILE A 46 -0.70 -7.51 -0.18
N ARG A 47 -0.72 -8.34 0.89
CA ARG A 47 -1.08 -7.89 2.25
C ARG A 47 -0.08 -6.84 2.72
N PHE A 48 -0.52 -5.58 2.83
CA PHE A 48 0.38 -4.44 2.92
C PHE A 48 1.20 -4.39 4.21
N GLY A 49 0.58 -4.61 5.38
CA GLY A 49 1.27 -4.58 6.67
C GLY A 49 2.42 -5.59 6.77
N PRO A 50 2.14 -6.90 6.58
CA PRO A 50 3.17 -7.94 6.59
C PRO A 50 4.27 -7.70 5.54
N PHE A 51 3.90 -7.23 4.34
CA PHE A 51 4.87 -6.85 3.30
C PHE A 51 5.83 -5.75 3.74
N VAL A 52 5.31 -4.64 4.27
CA VAL A 52 6.14 -3.53 4.74
C VAL A 52 7.10 -4.01 5.84
N ARG A 53 6.60 -4.77 6.82
CA ARG A 53 7.43 -5.31 7.92
C ARG A 53 8.52 -6.24 7.40
N GLN A 54 8.21 -7.08 6.42
CA GLN A 54 9.18 -7.99 5.81
C GLN A 54 10.27 -7.25 5.03
N ILE A 55 9.90 -6.29 4.18
CA ILE A 55 10.87 -5.55 3.35
C ILE A 55 11.77 -4.63 4.18
N LEU A 56 11.20 -3.98 5.20
CA LEU A 56 11.97 -3.10 6.07
C LEU A 56 12.69 -3.84 7.21
N GLU A 57 12.44 -5.13 7.37
CA GLU A 57 12.95 -5.93 8.50
C GLU A 57 12.65 -5.28 9.87
N TYR A 58 11.47 -4.66 10.00
CA TYR A 58 11.09 -3.85 11.17
C TYR A 58 9.90 -4.43 11.95
N GLN A 59 10.12 -4.66 13.25
CA GLN A 59 9.11 -5.22 14.15
C GLN A 59 8.65 -4.26 15.26
N GLY A 60 9.21 -3.04 15.33
CA GLY A 60 8.82 -2.05 16.32
C GLY A 60 7.45 -1.40 16.05
N PRO A 61 7.05 -0.44 16.90
CA PRO A 61 5.86 0.37 16.68
C PRO A 61 6.04 1.30 15.48
N LEU A 62 4.97 1.52 14.72
CA LEU A 62 4.90 2.47 13.63
C LEU A 62 3.79 3.48 13.95
N GLY A 63 4.07 4.76 13.72
CA GLY A 63 3.14 5.86 13.92
C GLY A 63 2.27 6.06 12.69
N ASN A 64 2.64 7.03 11.85
CA ASN A 64 1.95 7.32 10.61
C ASN A 64 2.63 6.69 9.39
N VAL A 65 1.83 6.47 8.34
CA VAL A 65 2.28 6.15 6.99
C VAL A 65 1.88 7.25 6.03
N GLU A 66 2.84 7.73 5.26
CA GLU A 66 2.62 8.65 4.15
C GLU A 66 2.65 7.87 2.83
N LEU A 67 1.62 8.06 2.02
CA LEU A 67 1.43 7.41 0.73
C LEU A 67 1.56 8.48 -0.36
N HIS A 68 2.61 8.36 -1.18
CA HIS A 68 2.97 9.35 -2.19
C HIS A 68 2.71 8.79 -3.60
N ALA A 69 2.01 9.59 -4.40
CA ALA A 69 1.77 9.36 -5.81
C ALA A 69 2.29 10.57 -6.59
N SER A 70 3.55 10.51 -7.01
CA SER A 70 4.28 11.62 -7.59
C SER A 70 3.71 12.05 -8.94
N ALA A 71 3.10 11.12 -9.69
CA ALA A 71 2.45 11.40 -10.97
C ALA A 71 1.34 12.46 -10.86
N ASP A 72 0.62 12.46 -9.73
CA ASP A 72 -0.51 13.35 -9.47
C ASP A 72 -0.20 14.41 -8.38
N GLN A 73 1.05 14.48 -7.92
CA GLN A 73 1.47 15.30 -6.76
C GLN A 73 0.60 15.07 -5.52
N PHE A 74 0.13 13.84 -5.34
CA PHE A 74 -0.78 13.48 -4.26
C PHE A 74 -0.01 12.85 -3.09
N CYS A 75 -0.33 13.27 -1.88
CA CYS A 75 0.15 12.66 -0.64
C CYS A 75 -1.01 12.46 0.34
N LYS A 76 -1.03 11.31 1.02
CA LYS A 76 -1.98 10.99 2.07
C LYS A 76 -1.25 10.44 3.29
N VAL A 77 -1.53 11.01 4.46
CA VAL A 77 -1.05 10.53 5.76
C VAL A 77 -2.17 9.78 6.47
N ILE A 78 -1.86 8.60 7.01
CA ILE A 78 -2.80 7.71 7.70
C ILE A 78 -2.10 7.13 8.93
N ALA A 79 -2.82 6.90 10.02
CA ALA A 79 -2.27 6.15 11.14
C ALA A 79 -2.02 4.69 10.72
N TRP A 80 -0.86 4.14 11.06
CA TRP A 80 -0.45 2.79 10.62
C TRP A 80 -1.44 1.72 11.06
N ASP A 81 -1.94 1.82 12.29
CA ASP A 81 -2.91 0.89 12.89
C ASP A 81 -4.23 0.79 12.10
N GLN A 82 -4.62 1.85 11.38
CA GLN A 82 -5.80 1.88 10.54
C GLN A 82 -5.66 1.05 9.27
N ILE A 83 -4.44 0.74 8.82
CA ILE A 83 -4.22 0.08 7.53
C ILE A 83 -3.40 -1.20 7.62
N GLU A 84 -2.64 -1.41 8.68
CA GLU A 84 -1.71 -2.53 8.86
C GLU A 84 -2.34 -3.89 8.55
N SER A 85 -3.51 -4.16 9.12
CA SER A 85 -4.15 -5.48 9.05
C SER A 85 -5.05 -5.71 7.83
N GLN A 86 -5.43 -4.64 7.13
CA GLN A 86 -6.48 -4.68 6.12
C GLN A 86 -6.07 -4.16 4.74
N ALA A 87 -5.03 -3.33 4.64
CA ALA A 87 -4.62 -2.76 3.37
C ALA A 87 -4.00 -3.77 2.42
N ILE A 88 -4.24 -3.55 1.13
CA ILE A 88 -3.81 -4.41 0.03
C ILE A 88 -3.14 -3.56 -1.03
N LEU A 89 -1.90 -3.89 -1.34
CA LEU A 89 -1.16 -3.30 -2.45
C LEU A 89 -1.44 -4.10 -3.73
N VAL A 90 -2.29 -3.57 -4.61
CA VAL A 90 -2.57 -4.15 -5.92
C VAL A 90 -1.48 -3.75 -6.89
N TYR A 91 -0.91 -4.73 -7.58
CA TYR A 91 0.24 -4.51 -8.47
C TYR A 91 0.11 -5.25 -9.81
N GLU A 92 -0.80 -6.21 -9.94
CA GLU A 92 -0.96 -7.01 -11.15
C GLU A 92 -2.44 -7.11 -11.55
N GLN A 93 -2.70 -7.09 -12.87
CA GLN A 93 -3.99 -7.42 -13.44
C GLN A 93 -3.77 -8.24 -14.72
N GLN A 94 -4.41 -9.42 -14.82
CA GLN A 94 -4.32 -10.30 -15.98
C GLN A 94 -2.88 -10.70 -16.36
N GLY A 95 -2.03 -11.00 -15.38
CA GLY A 95 -0.64 -11.43 -15.62
C GLY A 95 0.31 -10.30 -16.02
N GLN A 96 -0.14 -9.05 -15.97
CA GLN A 96 0.63 -7.85 -16.33
C GLN A 96 0.61 -6.83 -15.20
N PRO A 97 1.59 -5.91 -15.13
CA PRO A 97 1.54 -4.82 -14.18
C PRO A 97 0.21 -4.07 -14.24
N LEU A 98 -0.29 -3.64 -13.08
CA LEU A 98 -1.56 -2.92 -12.99
C LEU A 98 -1.54 -1.70 -13.95
N PRO A 99 -2.48 -1.59 -14.89
CA PRO A 99 -2.44 -0.51 -15.88
C PRO A 99 -2.74 0.84 -15.22
N GLN A 100 -2.23 1.92 -15.83
CA GLN A 100 -2.48 3.28 -15.34
C GLN A 100 -3.97 3.61 -15.26
N SER A 101 -4.79 3.13 -16.20
CA SER A 101 -6.25 3.32 -16.17
C SER A 101 -6.93 2.69 -14.94
N ALA A 102 -6.32 1.64 -14.36
CA ALA A 102 -6.77 1.00 -13.11
C ALA A 102 -6.12 1.62 -11.85
N GLY A 103 -5.26 2.62 -12.02
CA GLY A 103 -4.53 3.31 -10.94
C GLY A 103 -3.17 2.71 -10.63
N GLY A 104 -2.55 1.97 -11.55
CA GLY A 104 -1.21 1.40 -11.34
C GLY A 104 -0.04 2.36 -11.62
N PRO A 105 1.21 1.88 -11.56
CA PRO A 105 1.61 0.47 -11.47
C PRO A 105 1.34 -0.17 -10.10
N PHE A 106 1.21 0.64 -9.06
CA PHE A 106 0.83 0.18 -7.73
C PHE A 106 -0.33 1.00 -7.18
N ARG A 107 -1.25 0.31 -6.49
CA ARG A 107 -2.43 0.93 -5.91
C ARG A 107 -2.70 0.35 -4.53
N LEU A 108 -2.82 1.22 -3.52
CA LEU A 108 -3.25 0.78 -2.20
C LEU A 108 -4.76 0.79 -2.09
N LEU A 109 -5.33 -0.32 -1.64
CA LEU A 109 -6.74 -0.48 -1.35
C LEU A 109 -6.97 -0.85 0.11
N VAL A 110 -8.02 -0.30 0.73
CA VAL A 110 -8.43 -0.65 2.09
C VAL A 110 -9.89 -1.10 2.09
N PRO A 111 -10.21 -2.35 2.49
CA PRO A 111 -11.57 -2.85 2.59
C PRO A 111 -12.42 -2.05 3.58
N GLY A 112 -13.75 -2.05 3.39
CA GLY A 112 -14.68 -1.47 4.37
C GLY A 112 -14.82 0.05 4.37
N THR A 113 -14.13 0.79 3.49
CA THR A 113 -14.40 2.22 3.26
C THR A 113 -15.72 2.38 2.49
N VAL A 114 -16.82 2.68 3.19
CA VAL A 114 -18.13 2.94 2.59
C VAL A 114 -18.50 4.41 2.80
N LEU A 115 -18.77 5.09 1.67
CA LEU A 115 -19.49 6.37 1.50
C LEU A 115 -19.09 7.56 2.41
N CYS A 116 -18.33 8.47 1.78
CA CYS A 116 -18.16 9.88 2.14
C CYS A 116 -19.45 10.47 2.75
N GLY A 117 -19.37 10.95 4.00
CA GLY A 117 -20.43 11.70 4.67
C GLY A 117 -20.90 11.20 6.03
N THR A 118 -20.42 10.06 6.55
CA THR A 118 -20.88 9.50 7.84
C THR A 118 -19.75 8.99 8.75
N GLY A 119 -18.83 9.90 9.13
CA GLY A 119 -18.00 9.73 10.34
C GLY A 119 -17.11 8.47 10.48
N THR A 120 -16.92 7.69 9.42
CA THR A 120 -16.15 6.44 9.42
C THR A 120 -15.23 6.47 8.20
N LEU A 121 -13.94 6.14 8.41
CA LEU A 121 -12.80 6.16 7.47
C LEU A 121 -13.12 6.68 6.05
N ASP A 122 -12.69 7.91 5.81
CA ASP A 122 -12.89 8.67 4.59
C ASP A 122 -12.48 7.88 3.33
N ASN A 123 -13.24 7.97 2.24
CA ASN A 123 -12.97 7.26 0.96
C ASN A 123 -11.58 7.56 0.37
N CYS A 124 -10.91 8.58 0.89
CA CYS A 124 -9.57 9.06 0.56
C CYS A 124 -8.40 8.12 0.99
N VAL A 125 -8.69 6.90 1.48
CA VAL A 125 -7.65 5.93 1.87
C VAL A 125 -7.09 5.15 0.67
N ASN A 126 -7.88 5.00 -0.41
CA ASN A 126 -7.43 4.27 -1.59
C ASN A 126 -6.52 5.14 -2.48
N VAL A 127 -5.23 4.84 -2.54
CA VAL A 127 -4.24 5.63 -3.28
C VAL A 127 -3.87 4.95 -4.59
N LYS A 128 -4.06 5.65 -5.71
CA LYS A 128 -3.63 5.23 -7.05
C LYS A 128 -2.21 5.75 -7.33
N HIS A 129 -1.53 5.15 -8.29
CA HIS A 129 -0.22 5.60 -8.79
C HIS A 129 0.82 5.71 -7.67
N LEU A 130 0.73 4.83 -6.66
CA LEU A 130 1.61 4.84 -5.51
C LEU A 130 3.04 4.51 -5.96
N ASP A 131 3.99 5.36 -5.62
CA ASP A 131 5.41 5.16 -5.96
C ASP A 131 6.34 5.25 -4.74
N ARG A 132 5.87 5.85 -3.64
CA ARG A 132 6.63 5.91 -2.39
C ARG A 132 5.71 5.78 -1.17
N VAL A 133 6.21 5.06 -0.17
CA VAL A 133 5.63 4.91 1.17
C VAL A 133 6.67 5.34 2.18
N VAL A 134 6.32 6.28 3.05
CA VAL A 134 7.17 6.72 4.16
C VAL A 134 6.50 6.31 5.47
N LEU A 135 7.24 5.67 6.37
CA LEU A 135 6.74 5.19 7.65
C LEU A 135 7.47 5.87 8.80
N ASP A 136 6.71 6.46 9.71
CA ASP A 136 7.26 7.00 10.94
C ASP A 136 7.44 5.87 11.97
N SER A 137 8.65 5.71 12.50
CA SER A 137 8.96 4.82 13.63
C SER A 137 8.68 5.47 14.99
N SER A 138 8.30 6.74 15.01
CA SER A 138 7.94 7.47 16.23
C SER A 138 6.47 7.21 16.52
N PRO A 139 6.12 6.54 17.64
CA PRO A 139 4.76 6.64 18.13
C PRO A 139 4.56 8.12 18.51
N GLU A 140 3.70 8.85 17.79
CA GLU A 140 3.20 10.12 18.32
C GLU A 140 2.67 9.81 19.73
N THR A 141 3.29 10.43 20.74
CA THR A 141 2.73 10.39 22.09
C THR A 141 1.47 11.23 22.02
N PRO A 142 0.27 10.67 22.24
CA PRO A 142 -0.92 11.50 22.31
C PRO A 142 -0.72 12.50 23.46
N VAL A 143 -0.80 13.79 23.14
CA VAL A 143 -0.76 14.89 24.13
C VAL A 143 -2.06 14.92 24.91
#